data_AF-A0A6B3FH28-F1
#
_entry.id   AF-A0A6B3FH28-F1
#
_cell.length_a   1.000
_cell.length_b   1.000
_cell.length_c   1.000
_cell.angle_alpha   90.00
_cell.angle_beta   90.00
_cell.angle_gamma   90.00
#
_symmetry.space_group_name_H-M   'P 1'
#
loop_
_entity.id
_entity.type
_entity.pdbx_description
1 polymer ?
#
loop_
_entity_poly.entity_id
_entity_poly.type
_entity_poly.pdbx_seq_one_letter_code
_entity_poly.pdbx_strand_id
1 'polypeptide(L)'
;TPLATGFNHELADGTEVFWPYKRDPETLARPWAVPGTPGLEHRIGGIEKQDGTGNISYDPANHEFMVRTRQAKIDGVRVPDIEVDDP
;
A
#
# COMPACT_ATOMS: atom_id res chain seq x y z
N THR A 1 10.00 -4.12 -1.17
CA THR A 1 9.21 -4.20 -2.42
C THR A 1 9.83 -3.28 -3.45
N PRO A 2 10.12 -3.76 -4.67
CA PRO A 2 10.56 -2.88 -5.75
C PRO A 2 9.49 -1.82 -6.08
N LEU A 3 9.90 -0.74 -6.74
CA LEU A 3 8.98 0.29 -7.21
C LEU A 3 8.05 -0.30 -8.27
N ALA A 4 6.81 0.18 -8.31
CA ALA A 4 5.83 -0.21 -9.30
C ALA A 4 6.22 0.33 -10.68
N THR A 5 6.19 -0.54 -11.68
CA THR A 5 6.55 -0.24 -13.07
C THR A 5 5.37 -0.35 -14.03
N GLY A 6 4.18 -0.70 -13.54
CA GLY A 6 3.00 -0.91 -14.37
C GLY A 6 1.71 -1.06 -13.55
N PHE A 7 0.62 -1.31 -14.27
CA PHE A 7 -0.70 -1.58 -13.69
C PHE A 7 -0.67 -2.84 -12.82
N ASN A 8 -1.60 -2.92 -11.86
CA ASN A 8 -1.67 -4.03 -10.91
C ASN A 8 -3.10 -4.49 -10.62
N HIS A 9 -4.08 -4.00 -11.36
CA HIS A 9 -5.47 -4.36 -11.25
C HIS A 9 -6.18 -4.23 -12.60
N GLU A 10 -7.22 -5.02 -12.81
CA GLU A 10 -8.05 -5.04 -14.02
C GLU A 10 -9.50 -4.78 -13.61
N LEU A 11 -10.14 -3.81 -14.26
CA LEU A 11 -11.55 -3.51 -14.05
C LEU A 11 -12.45 -4.54 -14.74
N ALA A 12 -13.75 -4.51 -14.43
CA ALA A 12 -14.71 -5.45 -14.99
C ALA A 12 -14.83 -5.42 -16.53
N ASP A 13 -14.42 -4.32 -17.17
CA ASP A 13 -14.41 -4.15 -18.62
C ASP A 13 -13.08 -4.51 -19.29
N GLY A 14 -12.12 -5.04 -18.53
CA GLY A 14 -10.78 -5.40 -19.01
C GLY A 14 -9.78 -4.26 -19.00
N THR A 15 -10.16 -3.06 -18.52
CA THR A 15 -9.22 -1.93 -18.42
C THR A 15 -8.20 -2.18 -17.31
N GLU A 16 -6.92 -2.17 -17.66
CA GLU A 16 -5.84 -2.21 -16.69
C GLU A 16 -5.67 -0.85 -15.99
N VAL A 17 -5.55 -0.88 -14.66
CA VAL A 17 -5.40 0.31 -13.81
C VAL A 17 -4.37 0.08 -12.71
N PHE A 18 -3.85 1.19 -12.20
CA PHE A 18 -2.99 1.17 -11.02
C PHE A 18 -3.81 1.41 -9.75
N TRP A 19 -3.75 0.46 -8.82
CA TRP A 19 -4.33 0.51 -7.48
C TRP A 19 -3.22 0.77 -6.44
N PRO A 20 -3.02 2.04 -6.03
CA PRO A 20 -1.92 2.46 -5.16
C PRO A 20 -2.03 1.96 -3.71
N TYR A 21 -3.20 1.47 -3.30
CA TYR A 21 -3.45 0.91 -1.97
C TYR A 21 -3.67 -0.61 -2.00
N LYS A 22 -3.51 -1.26 -3.16
CA LYS A 22 -3.52 -2.74 -3.25
C LYS A 22 -2.32 -3.28 -2.49
N ARG A 23 -2.59 -3.99 -1.40
CA ARG A 23 -1.56 -4.53 -0.49
C ARG A 23 -0.98 -5.81 -1.06
N ASP A 24 0.33 -5.97 -0.88
CA ASP A 24 0.99 -7.26 -1.06
C ASP A 24 0.44 -8.26 0.00
N PRO A 25 0.00 -9.46 -0.40
CA PRO A 25 -0.69 -10.38 0.51
C PRO A 25 0.21 -10.95 1.61
N GLU A 26 1.53 -10.95 1.43
CA GLU A 26 2.49 -11.50 2.39
C GLU A 26 2.99 -10.42 3.35
N THR A 27 3.39 -9.26 2.82
CA THR A 27 4.05 -8.19 3.56
C THR A 27 3.13 -7.04 3.95
N LEU A 28 1.94 -6.97 3.36
CA LEU A 28 1.01 -5.85 3.45
C LEU A 28 1.63 -4.50 3.03
N ALA A 29 2.77 -4.53 2.35
CA ALA A 29 3.37 -3.36 1.74
C ALA A 29 2.47 -2.86 0.59
N ARG A 30 2.48 -1.54 0.38
CA ARG A 30 1.82 -0.95 -0.80
C ARG A 30 2.84 -0.82 -1.92
N PRO A 31 2.41 -0.92 -3.18
CA PRO A 31 3.24 -0.53 -4.32
C PRO A 31 3.51 0.98 -4.26
N TRP A 32 4.74 1.36 -4.58
CA TRP A 32 5.14 2.76 -4.72
C TRP A 32 5.57 3.01 -6.15
N ALA A 33 4.93 3.96 -6.83
CA ALA A 33 5.36 4.41 -8.15
C ALA A 33 6.22 5.68 -8.02
N VAL A 34 7.20 5.84 -8.92
CA VAL A 34 7.98 7.07 -9.00
C VAL A 34 7.06 8.20 -9.49
N PRO A 35 7.05 9.39 -8.85
CA PRO A 35 6.29 10.53 -9.36
C PRO A 35 6.64 10.84 -10.82
N GLY A 36 5.61 11.03 -11.64
CA GLY A 36 5.77 11.25 -13.08
C GLY A 36 5.80 9.99 -13.95
N THR A 37 5.65 8.79 -13.35
CA THR A 37 5.48 7.55 -14.13
C THR A 37 4.11 7.55 -14.84
N PRO A 38 4.05 7.54 -16.18
CA PRO A 38 2.78 7.59 -16.90
C PRO A 38 1.86 6.41 -16.56
N GLY A 39 0.58 6.68 -16.33
CA GLY A 39 -0.44 5.68 -16.02
C GLY A 39 -0.47 5.23 -14.55
N LEU A 40 0.51 5.62 -13.73
CA LEU A 40 0.54 5.28 -12.31
C LEU A 40 0.19 6.49 -11.43
N GLU A 41 -0.53 7.47 -11.97
CA GLU A 41 -0.93 8.67 -11.26
C GLU A 41 -1.83 8.31 -10.06
N HIS A 42 -1.51 8.84 -8.88
CA HIS A 42 -2.28 8.57 -7.67
C HIS A 42 -2.17 9.70 -6.65
N ARG A 43 -3.07 9.68 -5.66
CA ARG A 43 -3.15 10.70 -4.60
C ARG A 43 -2.75 10.12 -3.25
N ILE A 44 -1.73 10.73 -2.65
CA ILE A 44 -1.31 10.46 -1.28
C ILE A 44 -1.80 11.60 -0.39
N GLY A 45 -2.19 11.31 0.85
CA GLY A 45 -2.65 12.31 1.81
C GLY A 45 -3.01 11.68 3.15
N GLY A 46 -3.30 12.52 4.15
CA GLY A 46 -3.60 12.08 5.52
C GLY A 46 -5.03 11.61 5.78
N ILE A 47 -5.96 11.90 4.86
CA ILE A 47 -7.35 11.40 4.96
C ILE A 47 -7.38 9.91 4.63
N GLU A 48 -8.27 9.16 5.31
CA GLU A 48 -8.48 7.73 5.11
C GLU A 48 -8.72 7.36 3.63
N LYS A 49 -8.22 6.18 3.26
CA LYS A 49 -8.10 5.70 1.90
C LYS A 49 -8.80 4.36 1.76
N GLN A 50 -9.56 4.20 0.71
CA GLN A 50 -10.17 2.94 0.34
C GLN A 50 -9.09 1.91 0.03
N ASP A 51 -9.29 0.68 0.52
CA ASP A 51 -8.45 -0.45 0.14
C ASP A 51 -8.40 -0.63 -1.39
N GLY A 52 -7.24 -1.00 -1.93
CA GLY A 52 -7.00 -1.10 -3.36
C GLY A 52 -6.88 0.26 -4.06
N THR A 53 -8.01 0.91 -4.32
CA THR A 53 -8.11 2.08 -5.21
C THR A 53 -7.40 3.33 -4.69
N GLY A 54 -7.35 3.52 -3.36
CA GLY A 54 -6.78 4.74 -2.77
C GLY A 54 -7.66 5.99 -2.88
N ASN A 55 -8.94 5.84 -3.21
CA ASN A 55 -9.92 6.94 -3.11
C ASN A 55 -10.12 7.35 -1.65
N ILE A 56 -10.64 8.57 -1.41
CA ILE A 56 -11.02 8.96 -0.05
C ILE A 56 -12.19 8.07 0.41
N SER A 57 -12.11 7.55 1.63
CA SER A 57 -13.18 6.76 2.23
C SER A 57 -13.60 7.33 3.57
N TYR A 58 -14.90 7.36 3.80
CA TYR A 58 -15.53 7.65 5.10
C TYR A 58 -16.26 6.42 5.66
N ASP A 59 -16.13 5.28 4.99
CA ASP A 59 -16.79 4.04 5.39
C ASP A 59 -16.17 3.48 6.69
N PRO A 60 -16.97 3.24 7.76
CA PRO A 60 -16.46 2.72 9.03
C PRO A 60 -15.79 1.35 8.91
N ALA A 61 -16.32 0.45 8.07
CA ALA A 61 -15.75 -0.88 7.87
C ALA A 61 -14.40 -0.81 7.13
N ASN A 62 -14.27 0.10 6.16
CA ASN A 62 -12.98 0.37 5.54
C ASN A 62 -11.98 0.93 6.58
N HIS A 63 -12.42 1.83 7.46
CA HIS A 63 -11.56 2.37 8.50
C HIS A 63 -11.04 1.27 9.45
N GLU A 64 -11.93 0.42 9.97
CA GLU A 64 -11.55 -0.71 10.83
C GLU A 64 -10.57 -1.65 10.10
N PHE A 65 -10.86 -1.99 8.85
CA PHE A 65 -10.01 -2.84 8.03
C PHE A 65 -8.61 -2.23 7.83
N MET A 66 -8.54 -0.94 7.48
CA MET A 66 -7.27 -0.26 7.21
C MET A 66 -6.45 -0.03 8.48
N VAL A 67 -7.08 0.19 9.64
CA VAL A 67 -6.40 0.22 10.95
C VAL A 67 -5.76 -1.12 11.25
N ARG A 68 -6.52 -2.23 11.18
CA ARG A 68 -6.00 -3.58 11.43
C ARG A 68 -4.89 -3.96 10.46
N THR A 69 -5.07 -3.67 9.17
CA THR A 69 -4.07 -3.96 8.14
C THR A 69 -2.76 -3.20 8.35
N ARG A 70 -2.81 -1.95 8.81
CA ARG A 70 -1.61 -1.18 9.15
C ARG A 70 -0.87 -1.78 10.35
N GLN A 71 -1.60 -2.22 11.38
CA GLN A 71 -1.01 -2.88 12.55
C GLN A 71 -0.36 -4.20 12.15
N ALA A 72 -1.09 -5.07 11.44
CA ALA A 72 -0.59 -6.36 10.98
C ALA A 72 0.68 -6.25 10.12
N LYS A 73 0.77 -5.19 9.28
CA LYS A 73 2.00 -4.90 8.53
C LYS A 73 3.20 -4.67 9.46
N ILE A 74 3.01 -3.93 10.54
CA ILE A 74 4.08 -3.63 11.50
C ILE A 74 4.46 -4.89 12.28
N ASP A 75 3.46 -5.64 12.73
CA ASP A 75 3.67 -6.91 13.45
C ASP A 75 4.45 -7.93 12.61
N GLY A 76 4.30 -7.89 11.28
CA GLY A 76 5.04 -8.73 10.34
C GLY A 76 6.48 -8.30 10.06
N VAL A 77 6.97 -7.16 10.56
CA VAL A 77 8.35 -6.71 10.33
C VAL A 77 9.30 -7.43 11.29
N ARG A 78 10.12 -8.34 10.75
CA ARG A 78 11.23 -8.93 11.49
C ARG A 78 12.39 -7.94 11.61
N VAL A 79 12.74 -7.57 12.82
CA VAL A 79 13.91 -6.73 13.12
C VAL A 79 14.99 -7.62 13.76
N PRO A 80 16.16 -7.82 13.15
CA PRO A 80 17.26 -8.53 13.77
C PRO A 80 17.90 -7.69 14.87
N ASP A 81 18.52 -8.35 15.86
CA ASP A 81 19.33 -7.68 16.87
C ASP A 81 20.53 -6.98 16.24
N ILE A 82 20.95 -5.86 16.83
CA ILE A 82 22.14 -5.12 16.43
C ILE A 82 23.31 -5.46 17.36
N GLU A 83 24.48 -5.72 16.79
CA GLU A 83 25.72 -5.83 17.56
C GLU A 83 26.18 -4.43 17.99
N VAL A 84 26.42 -4.26 19.29
CA VAL A 84 26.93 -3.01 19.88
C VAL A 84 28.37 -3.26 20.31
N ASP A 85 29.29 -2.45 19.80
CA ASP A 85 30.69 -2.43 20.23
C ASP A 85 30.84 -1.31 21.28
N ASP A 86 31.00 -1.69 22.55
CA ASP A 86 31.19 -0.78 23.69
C ASP A 86 32.67 -0.83 24.12
N PRO A 87 33.39 0.31 24.21
CA PRO A 87 34.83 0.35 24.53
C PRO A 87 35.22 -0.16 25.92
#